data_AF-A0A519MCM7-F1
#
_entry.id   AF-A0A519MCM7-F1
#
_cell.length_a   1.000
_cell.length_b   1.000
_cell.length_c   1.000
_cell.angle_alpha   90.00
_cell.angle_beta   90.00
_cell.angle_gamma   90.00
#
_symmetry.space_group_name_H-M   'P 1'
#
loop_
_entity.id
_entity.type
_entity.pdbx_description
1 polymer ?
#
loop_
_entity_poly.entity_id
_entity_poly.type
_entity_poly.pdbx_seq_one_letter_code
_entity_poly.pdbx_strand_id
1 'polypeptide(L)' 'VLLRDPDSNSWIPKVDSTWSGAIPATIIYNKNKRKFYERSFTYEELESELNNLKQ' A
#
# COMPACT_ATOMS: atom_id res chain seq x y z
N VAL A 1 9.91 10.31 -12.25
CA VAL A 1 9.88 8.97 -12.88
C VAL A 1 8.42 8.51 -12.89
N LEU A 2 7.86 8.16 -14.05
CA LEU A 2 6.52 7.61 -14.19
C LEU A 2 6.66 6.13 -14.53
N LEU A 3 6.05 5.26 -13.72
CA LEU A 3 6.02 3.82 -13.98
C LEU A 3 5.11 3.62 -15.20
N ARG A 4 5.68 3.24 -16.34
CA ARG A 4 4.92 3.04 -17.59
C ARG A 4 4.64 1.55 -17.76
N ASP A 5 3.72 1.02 -16.94
CA ASP A 5 3.21 -0.34 -17.09
C ASP A 5 1.85 -0.29 -17.83
N PRO A 6 1.79 -0.77 -19.08
CA PRO A 6 0.60 -0.70 -19.92
C PRO A 6 -0.56 -1.56 -19.41
N ASP A 7 -0.35 -2.51 -18.50
CA ASP A 7 -1.39 -3.40 -17.97
C ASP A 7 -1.58 -3.24 -16.45
N SER A 8 -1.35 -2.03 -15.94
CA SER A 8 -1.55 -1.70 -14.51
C SER A 8 -2.96 -2.03 -14.01
N ASN A 9 -3.96 -1.87 -14.88
CA ASN A 9 -5.36 -2.14 -14.56
C ASN A 9 -5.65 -3.63 -14.30
N SER A 10 -4.82 -4.57 -14.75
CA SER A 10 -5.04 -6.00 -14.51
C SER A 10 -4.56 -6.48 -13.14
N TRP A 11 -3.67 -5.75 -12.49
CA TRP A 11 -3.07 -6.15 -11.21
C TRP A 11 -3.36 -5.18 -10.06
N ILE A 12 -3.61 -3.89 -10.31
CA ILE A 12 -4.02 -2.91 -9.27
C ILE A 12 -5.21 -3.43 -8.45
N PRO A 13 -6.34 -3.89 -9.05
CA PRO A 13 -7.48 -4.40 -8.29
C PRO A 13 -7.20 -5.70 -7.54
N LYS A 14 -6.18 -6.48 -7.99
CA LYS A 14 -5.74 -7.70 -7.29
C LYS A 14 -4.94 -7.36 -6.04
N VAL A 15 -4.25 -6.22 -6.03
CA VAL A 15 -3.64 -5.68 -4.83
C VAL A 15 -4.73 -5.09 -3.95
N ASP A 16 -5.41 -4.05 -4.37
CA ASP A 16 -6.54 -3.51 -3.62
C ASP A 16 -7.56 -2.91 -4.59
N SER A 17 -8.81 -3.34 -4.47
CA SER A 17 -9.89 -2.84 -5.34
C SER A 17 -10.19 -1.36 -5.14
N THR A 18 -9.79 -0.76 -4.01
CA THR A 18 -9.97 0.66 -3.75
C THR A 18 -8.76 1.51 -4.16
N TRP A 19 -7.71 0.89 -4.71
CA TRP A 19 -6.53 1.63 -5.16
C TRP A 19 -6.82 2.37 -6.48
N SER A 20 -6.64 3.69 -6.46
CA SER A 20 -6.77 4.58 -7.61
C SER A 20 -5.66 4.42 -8.66
N GLY A 21 -4.61 3.64 -8.36
CA GLY A 21 -3.39 3.55 -9.17
C GLY A 21 -2.38 4.68 -8.90
N ALA A 22 -2.63 5.54 -7.91
CA ALA A 22 -1.65 6.52 -7.46
C ALA A 22 -0.42 5.85 -6.85
N ILE A 23 0.78 6.30 -7.27
CA ILE A 23 2.07 5.89 -6.74
C ILE A 23 2.77 7.16 -6.22
N PRO A 24 3.41 7.14 -5.04
CA PRO A 24 3.74 5.99 -4.19
C PRO A 24 2.58 5.39 -3.39
N ALA A 25 2.56 4.07 -3.25
CA ALA A 25 1.59 3.31 -2.44
C ALA A 25 2.31 2.30 -1.54
N THR A 26 1.76 2.07 -0.36
CA THR A 26 2.33 1.22 0.70
C THR A 26 1.27 0.23 1.20
N ILE A 27 1.64 -1.04 1.33
CA ILE A 27 0.78 -2.07 1.91
C ILE A 27 1.42 -2.67 3.15
N ILE A 28 0.68 -2.72 4.26
CA ILE A 28 1.12 -3.30 5.53
C ILE A 28 0.16 -4.44 5.87
N TYR A 29 0.69 -5.65 6.06
CA TYR A 29 -0.14 -6.83 6.34
C TYR A 29 0.51 -7.76 7.37
N ASN A 30 -0.34 -8.46 8.13
CA ASN A 30 0.03 -9.57 9.00
C ASN A 30 -0.97 -10.73 8.77
N LYS A 31 -0.91 -11.78 9.60
CA LYS A 31 -1.78 -12.96 9.46
C LYS A 31 -3.29 -12.65 9.52
N ASN A 32 -3.68 -11.56 10.19
CA ASN A 32 -5.07 -11.24 10.52
C ASN A 32 -5.56 -9.90 9.94
N LYS A 33 -4.65 -8.98 9.63
CA LYS A 33 -4.92 -7.59 9.25
C LYS A 33 -4.16 -7.25 7.99
N ARG A 34 -4.81 -6.55 7.08
CA ARG A 34 -4.23 -6.01 5.84
C ARG A 34 -4.70 -4.56 5.71
N LYS A 35 -3.76 -3.64 5.55
CA LYS A 35 -4.03 -2.21 5.35
C LYS A 35 -3.28 -1.69 4.14
N PHE A 36 -3.97 -0.90 3.34
CA PHE A 36 -3.45 -0.28 2.13
C PHE A 36 -3.45 1.24 2.26
N TYR A 37 -2.40 1.88 1.74
CA TYR A 37 -2.17 3.31 1.85
C TYR A 37 -1.66 3.88 0.53
N GLU A 38 -2.37 4.86 -0.04
CA GLU A 38 -1.94 5.59 -1.24
C GLU A 38 -0.95 6.72 -0.90
N ARG A 39 0.08 6.41 -0.11
CA ARG A 39 1.12 7.36 0.26
C ARG A 39 2.43 6.66 0.60
N SER A 40 3.51 7.44 0.58
CA SER A 40 4.76 7.07 1.23
C SER A 40 4.66 7.26 2.74
N PHE A 41 5.54 6.56 3.44
CA PHE A 41 5.78 6.74 4.87
C PHE A 41 7.22 7.16 5.10
N THR A 42 7.45 7.93 6.16
CA THR A 42 8.78 8.01 6.78
C THR A 42 8.99 6.77 7.66
N TYR A 43 10.24 6.52 8.07
CA TYR A 43 10.55 5.40 8.96
C TYR A 43 9.73 5.44 10.26
N GLU A 44 9.65 6.63 10.89
CA GLU A 44 8.93 6.84 12.15
C GLU A 44 7.42 6.60 12.01
N GLU A 45 6.81 7.09 10.91
CA GLU A 45 5.38 6.85 10.63
C GLU A 45 5.10 5.36 10.37
N LEU A 46 6.00 4.68 9.66
CA LEU A 46 5.85 3.27 9.36
C LEU A 46 5.98 2.42 10.63
N GLU A 47 6.93 2.73 11.50
CA GLU A 47 7.11 2.06 12.78
C GLU A 47 5.89 2.24 13.71
N SER A 48 5.35 3.46 13.79
CA SER A 48 4.12 3.75 14.52
C SER A 48 2.95 2.92 14.00
N GLU A 49 2.75 2.89 12.68
CA GLU A 49 1.65 2.15 12.06
C GLU A 49 1.81 0.64 12.19
N LEU A 50 3.05 0.14 12.16
CA LEU A 50 3.36 -1.27 12.42
C LEU A 50 3.00 -1.66 13.87
N ASN A 51 3.31 -0.80 14.84
CA ASN A 51 2.97 -1.04 16.24
C ASN A 51 1.45 -1.04 16.46
N ASN A 52 0.71 -0.13 15.81
CA ASN A 52 -0.76 -0.12 15.80
C ASN A 52 -1.35 -1.41 15.21
N LEU A 53 -0.67 -2.03 14.23
CA LEU A 53 -1.12 -3.26 13.58
C LEU A 53 -0.86 -4.51 14.43
N LYS A 54 0.12 -4.46 15.35
CA LYS A 54 0.48 -5.54 16.29
C LYS A 54 -0.41 -5.59 17.54
N GLN A 55 -0.97 -4.45 17.97
CA GLN A 55 -2.04 -4.41 18.98
C GLN A 55 -3.31 -5.12 18.47
#